data_AF-A0A365N1E8-F1
#
_entry.id   AF-A0A365N1E8-F1
#
_cell.length_a   1.000
_cell.length_b   1.000
_cell.length_c   1.000
_cell.angle_alpha   90.00
_cell.angle_beta   90.00
_cell.angle_gamma   90.00
#
_symmetry.space_group_name_H-M   'P 1'
#
loop_
_entity.id
_entity.type
_entity.pdbx_description
1 polymer ?
#
loop_
_entity_poly.entity_id
_entity_poly.type
_entity_poly.pdbx_seq_one_letter_code
_entity_poly.pdbx_strand_id
1 'polypeptide(L)'
;MYGLKNVPSYLLLAHFLFISQIVARATSPPDGCDLKPDSRMPNGSWDSHLHVLDPVRFPPVPGSYEFGTYTAWDATIEETRLGCSHMVLIQPSVYGNDNTLLIDTLKAFGPDRALGVIVFDVANTSTAQLREWDDLGVRGVRLNFQSTGDAPPAKELRDMM
;
A
#
# COMPACT_ATOMS: atom_id res chain seq x y z
N MET A 1 9.43 -21.54 35.35
CA MET A 1 9.49 -23.01 35.41
C MET A 1 8.88 -23.52 34.10
N TYR A 2 9.74 -24.14 33.28
CA TYR A 2 9.60 -24.85 32.01
C TYR A 2 8.24 -25.08 31.32
N GLY A 3 8.27 -24.95 29.98
CA GLY A 3 7.43 -25.66 29.01
C GLY A 3 6.79 -24.69 28.01
N LEU A 4 7.23 -24.58 26.76
CA LEU A 4 6.92 -25.54 25.71
C LEU A 4 7.96 -25.53 24.58
N LYS A 5 8.18 -26.71 24.01
CA LYS A 5 9.13 -27.05 22.96
C LYS A 5 8.45 -26.94 21.58
N ASN A 6 9.26 -26.59 20.58
CA ASN A 6 9.19 -26.93 19.14
C ASN A 6 7.89 -26.70 18.36
N VAL A 7 7.92 -25.69 17.46
CA VAL A 7 7.11 -25.66 16.23
C VAL A 7 8.02 -25.17 15.07
N PRO A 8 7.95 -25.76 13.86
CA PRO A 8 9.03 -25.71 12.88
C PRO A 8 9.16 -24.35 12.17
N SER A 9 10.41 -24.00 11.91
CA SER A 9 10.87 -22.88 11.11
C SER A 9 10.44 -22.98 9.65
N TYR A 10 9.53 -22.11 9.20
CA TYR A 10 9.48 -21.63 7.82
C TYR A 10 9.28 -20.12 7.78
N LEU A 11 10.43 -19.46 7.63
CA LEU A 11 10.73 -18.13 7.07
C LEU A 11 9.60 -17.09 7.04
N LEU A 12 9.62 -16.27 8.08
CA LEU A 12 9.15 -14.88 8.10
C LEU A 12 10.03 -14.04 7.14
N LEU A 13 9.45 -13.46 6.11
CA LEU A 13 10.07 -12.35 5.37
C LEU A 13 9.16 -11.12 5.48
N ALA A 14 9.11 -10.56 6.70
CA ALA A 14 8.52 -9.24 6.92
C ALA A 14 9.51 -8.18 6.40
N HIS A 15 9.37 -7.80 5.14
CA HIS A 15 10.09 -6.64 4.61
C HIS A 15 9.57 -5.37 5.28
N PHE A 16 10.39 -4.79 6.15
CA PHE A 16 10.29 -3.40 6.55
C PHE A 16 10.46 -2.52 5.31
N LEU A 17 9.36 -1.98 4.78
CA LEU A 17 9.40 -0.99 3.71
C LEU A 17 9.83 0.36 4.30
N PHE A 18 11.14 0.61 4.27
CA PHE A 18 11.69 1.95 4.34
C PHE A 18 11.23 2.77 3.14
N ILE A 19 10.83 4.01 3.41
CA ILE A 19 10.53 5.03 2.41
C ILE A 19 11.70 5.14 1.43
N SER A 20 11.46 4.81 0.17
CA SER A 20 12.26 5.34 -0.94
C SER A 20 11.28 5.90 -1.95
N GLN A 21 11.14 7.23 -1.95
CA GLN A 21 10.77 7.91 -3.19
C GLN A 21 11.87 7.56 -4.19
N ILE A 22 11.55 6.72 -5.18
CA ILE A 22 12.41 6.55 -6.34
C ILE A 22 12.37 7.87 -7.11
N VAL A 23 13.25 8.79 -6.74
CA VAL A 23 13.79 9.72 -7.73
C VAL A 23 14.83 8.89 -8.47
N ALA A 24 14.49 8.46 -9.69
CA ALA A 24 15.47 7.91 -10.61
C ALA A 24 16.51 9.00 -10.92
N ARG A 25 17.57 9.08 -10.13
CA ARG A 25 18.74 9.89 -10.45
C ARG A 25 19.55 9.10 -11.46
N ALA A 26 19.34 9.41 -12.74
CA ALA A 26 20.18 8.89 -13.82
C ALA A 26 21.65 9.20 -13.50
N THR A 27 22.45 8.16 -13.28
CA THR A 27 23.90 8.26 -13.39
C THR A 27 24.25 7.95 -14.84
N SER A 28 25.07 8.80 -15.45
CA SER A 28 25.49 8.64 -16.85
C SER A 28 26.18 7.29 -17.05
N PRO A 29 25.84 6.50 -18.08
CA PRO A 29 26.58 5.29 -18.39
C PRO A 29 27.98 5.61 -18.93
N PRO A 30 28.98 4.74 -18.69
CA PRO A 30 30.26 4.84 -19.39
C PRO A 30 30.04 4.61 -20.89
N ASP A 31 30.84 5.33 -21.70
CA ASP A 31 30.70 5.49 -23.15
C ASP A 31 30.34 4.20 -23.90
N GLY A 32 29.26 4.25 -24.71
CA GLY A 32 29.11 3.34 -25.85
C GLY A 32 27.83 2.50 -25.96
N CYS A 33 26.80 2.68 -25.13
CA CYS A 33 25.49 2.06 -25.35
C CYS A 33 24.43 3.12 -25.64
N ASP A 34 24.06 3.28 -26.92
CA ASP A 34 22.85 3.99 -27.35
C ASP A 34 21.60 3.14 -27.05
N LEU A 35 21.35 2.90 -25.77
CA LEU A 35 20.06 2.46 -25.30
C LEU A 35 19.33 3.73 -24.89
N LYS A 36 18.49 4.28 -25.76
CA LYS A 36 17.32 5.02 -25.25
C LYS A 36 16.44 3.97 -24.59
N PRO A 37 16.39 3.89 -23.25
CA PRO A 37 15.40 3.02 -22.64
C PRO A 37 14.05 3.55 -23.11
N ASP A 38 13.15 2.66 -23.55
CA ASP A 38 11.74 3.00 -23.50
C ASP A 38 11.50 3.53 -22.09
N SER A 39 11.08 4.79 -21.94
CA SER A 39 11.00 5.46 -20.64
C SER A 39 9.88 4.88 -19.76
N ARG A 40 9.31 3.77 -20.19
CA ARG A 40 8.19 3.04 -19.60
C ARG A 40 8.72 1.84 -18.84
N MET A 41 8.00 1.50 -17.78
CA MET A 41 8.25 0.31 -17.00
C MET A 41 7.98 -0.95 -17.85
N PRO A 42 8.72 -2.06 -17.60
CA PRO A 42 8.48 -3.33 -18.28
C PRO A 42 7.02 -3.79 -18.15
N ASN A 43 6.53 -4.49 -19.16
CA ASN A 43 5.19 -5.07 -19.09
C ASN A 43 5.06 -5.97 -17.86
N GLY A 44 3.95 -5.83 -17.14
CA GLY A 44 3.73 -6.55 -15.90
C GLY A 44 4.25 -5.85 -14.64
N SER A 45 4.85 -4.66 -14.75
CA SER A 45 5.29 -3.90 -13.57
C SER A 45 4.12 -3.52 -12.65
N TRP A 46 4.45 -3.41 -11.37
CA TRP A 46 3.55 -3.00 -10.29
C TRP A 46 4.03 -1.67 -9.72
N ASP A 47 3.13 -0.69 -9.60
CA ASP A 47 3.32 0.36 -8.60
C ASP A 47 2.92 -0.20 -7.23
N SER A 48 3.90 -0.32 -6.33
CA SER A 48 3.68 -0.91 -5.01
C SER A 48 3.10 0.06 -3.97
N HIS A 49 2.95 1.34 -4.28
CA HIS A 49 2.46 2.33 -3.31
C HIS A 49 1.71 3.47 -4.01
N LEU A 50 0.40 3.29 -4.17
CA LEU A 50 -0.49 4.30 -4.73
C LEU A 50 -1.58 4.71 -3.73
N HIS A 51 -1.87 6.01 -3.64
CA HIS A 51 -3.02 6.52 -2.90
C HIS A 51 -4.06 7.08 -3.87
N VAL A 52 -5.34 6.82 -3.59
CA VAL A 52 -6.46 7.53 -4.21
C VAL A 52 -7.12 8.45 -3.20
N LEU A 53 -7.53 9.62 -3.66
CA LEU A 53 -8.06 10.73 -2.87
C LEU A 53 -9.26 11.33 -3.61
N ASP A 54 -10.42 11.30 -2.98
CA ASP A 54 -11.66 11.91 -3.49
C ASP A 54 -12.40 12.57 -2.32
N PRO A 55 -11.95 13.76 -1.87
CA PRO A 55 -12.56 14.46 -0.74
C PRO A 55 -14.00 14.93 -1.00
N VAL A 56 -14.44 14.92 -2.26
CA VAL A 56 -15.81 15.33 -2.65
C VAL A 56 -16.80 14.21 -2.36
N ARG A 57 -16.47 12.97 -2.72
CA ARG A 57 -17.34 11.80 -2.46
C ARG A 57 -17.09 11.17 -1.10
N PHE A 58 -15.86 11.25 -0.59
CA PHE A 58 -15.42 10.62 0.65
C PHE A 58 -14.76 11.66 1.55
N PRO A 59 -15.48 12.20 2.55
CA PRO A 59 -14.94 13.24 3.43
C PRO A 59 -13.73 12.73 4.26
N PRO A 60 -12.65 13.51 4.40
CA PRO A 60 -11.55 13.14 5.27
C PRO A 60 -11.92 13.21 6.76
N VAL A 61 -11.09 12.57 7.59
CA VAL A 61 -11.21 12.66 9.04
C VAL A 61 -10.96 14.10 9.50
N PRO A 62 -11.73 14.60 10.50
CA PRO A 62 -11.54 15.95 11.03
C PRO A 62 -10.10 16.21 11.49
N GLY A 63 -9.56 17.40 11.16
CA GLY A 63 -8.19 17.78 11.52
C GLY A 63 -7.10 17.24 10.57
N SER A 64 -7.48 16.57 9.47
CA SER A 64 -6.54 16.25 8.39
C SER A 64 -5.97 17.52 7.75
N TYR A 65 -4.77 17.39 7.17
CA TYR A 65 -4.18 18.42 6.32
C TYR A 65 -5.00 18.60 5.03
N GLU A 66 -4.86 19.75 4.36
CA GLU A 66 -5.51 19.99 3.06
C GLU A 66 -4.83 19.18 1.94
N PHE A 67 -5.62 18.55 1.08
CA PHE A 67 -5.13 17.77 -0.06
C PHE A 67 -6.03 17.94 -1.29
N GLY A 68 -5.44 17.72 -2.46
CA GLY A 68 -6.17 17.73 -3.73
C GLY A 68 -6.81 16.37 -4.04
N THR A 69 -7.63 16.35 -5.09
CA THR A 69 -8.24 15.12 -5.61
C THR A 69 -7.24 14.36 -6.49
N TYR A 70 -7.19 13.04 -6.31
CA TYR A 70 -6.48 12.10 -7.17
C TYR A 70 -7.29 10.80 -7.24
N THR A 71 -8.11 10.67 -8.28
CA THR A 71 -9.08 9.58 -8.40
C THR A 71 -8.48 8.31 -9.01
N ALA A 72 -9.27 7.23 -9.02
CA ALA A 72 -8.96 6.03 -9.80
C ALA A 72 -8.76 6.32 -11.31
N TRP A 73 -9.43 7.34 -11.84
CA TRP A 73 -9.25 7.76 -13.23
C TRP A 73 -7.86 8.38 -13.44
N ASP A 74 -7.44 9.27 -12.54
CA ASP A 74 -6.12 9.89 -12.58
C ASP A 74 -5.00 8.86 -12.44
N ALA A 75 -5.17 7.90 -11.52
CA ALA A 75 -4.32 6.71 -11.41
C ALA A 75 -4.20 5.95 -12.73
N THR A 76 -5.31 5.73 -13.44
CA THR A 76 -5.28 5.00 -14.71
C THR A 76 -4.48 5.74 -15.77
N ILE A 77 -4.60 7.06 -15.85
CA ILE A 77 -3.83 7.89 -16.80
C ILE A 77 -2.33 7.81 -16.50
N GLU A 78 -1.94 8.05 -15.25
CA GLU A 78 -0.52 8.07 -14.87
C GLU A 78 0.13 6.69 -14.98
N GLU A 79 -0.51 5.63 -14.49
CA GLU A 79 0.03 4.26 -14.55
C GLU A 79 0.19 3.81 -16.01
N THR A 80 -0.76 4.15 -16.89
CA THR A 80 -0.66 3.87 -18.34
C THR A 80 0.53 4.59 -18.96
N ARG A 81 0.75 5.86 -18.60
CA ARG A 81 1.87 6.68 -19.07
C ARG A 81 3.21 6.11 -18.60
N LEU A 82 3.28 5.65 -17.35
CA LEU A 82 4.46 5.02 -16.77
C LEU A 82 4.71 3.60 -17.29
N GLY A 83 3.70 2.92 -17.84
CA GLY A 83 3.81 1.51 -18.25
C GLY A 83 3.63 0.51 -17.12
N CYS A 84 3.14 0.96 -15.96
CA CYS A 84 2.74 0.08 -14.87
C CYS A 84 1.34 -0.47 -15.16
N SER A 85 1.26 -1.79 -15.30
CA SER A 85 -0.01 -2.46 -15.60
C SER A 85 -0.77 -2.82 -14.33
N HIS A 86 -0.10 -2.86 -13.18
CA HIS A 86 -0.65 -3.26 -11.87
C HIS A 86 -0.35 -2.23 -10.79
N MET A 87 -1.17 -2.21 -9.74
CA MET A 87 -1.00 -1.27 -8.63
C MET A 87 -1.35 -1.88 -7.27
N VAL A 88 -0.73 -1.36 -6.21
CA VAL A 88 -1.10 -1.61 -4.83
C VAL A 88 -1.63 -0.32 -4.22
N LEU A 89 -2.92 -0.30 -3.92
CA LEU A 89 -3.62 0.80 -3.29
C LEU A 89 -3.39 0.76 -1.78
N ILE A 90 -2.87 1.85 -1.24
CA ILE A 90 -2.59 1.99 0.18
C ILE A 90 -3.62 2.93 0.80
N GLN A 91 -4.23 2.54 1.91
CA GLN A 91 -5.14 3.41 2.66
C GLN A 91 -4.40 4.66 3.18
N PRO A 92 -4.76 5.87 2.71
CA PRO A 92 -4.14 7.09 3.19
C PRO A 92 -4.72 7.47 4.56
N SER A 93 -3.89 8.05 5.43
CA SER A 93 -4.30 8.37 6.80
C SER A 93 -5.37 9.46 6.90
N VAL A 94 -5.58 10.25 5.85
CA VAL A 94 -6.64 11.26 5.77
C VAL A 94 -8.05 10.66 5.82
N TYR A 95 -8.22 9.36 5.56
CA TYR A 95 -9.49 8.64 5.70
C TYR A 95 -9.52 7.74 6.95
N GLY A 96 -8.47 7.74 7.77
CA GLY A 96 -8.39 6.90 8.96
C GLY A 96 -8.66 5.43 8.63
N ASN A 97 -9.63 4.84 9.32
CA ASN A 97 -10.04 3.44 9.17
C ASN A 97 -11.19 3.25 8.15
N ASP A 98 -11.67 4.33 7.53
CA ASP A 98 -12.69 4.24 6.49
C ASP A 98 -12.03 3.85 5.15
N ASN A 99 -12.05 2.56 4.84
CA ASN A 99 -11.48 2.02 3.61
C ASN A 99 -12.45 2.11 2.42
N THR A 100 -13.61 2.77 2.53
CA THR A 100 -14.67 2.70 1.51
C THR A 100 -14.19 3.15 0.13
N LEU A 101 -13.42 4.24 0.04
CA LEU A 101 -12.84 4.70 -1.23
C LEU A 101 -11.86 3.66 -1.83
N LEU A 102 -11.00 3.07 -0.99
CA LEU A 102 -10.05 2.04 -1.43
C LEU A 102 -10.81 0.82 -1.95
N ILE A 103 -11.84 0.36 -1.23
CA ILE A 103 -12.65 -0.78 -1.62
C ILE A 103 -13.46 -0.50 -2.90
N ASP A 104 -14.03 0.70 -3.07
CA ASP A 104 -14.70 1.12 -4.32
C ASP A 104 -13.72 1.08 -5.51
N THR A 105 -12.48 1.52 -5.27
CA THR A 105 -11.43 1.51 -6.29
C THR A 105 -10.97 0.09 -6.65
N LEU A 106 -10.84 -0.81 -5.67
CA LEU A 106 -10.54 -2.23 -5.94
C LEU A 106 -11.64 -2.89 -6.76
N LYS A 107 -12.93 -2.61 -6.46
CA LYS A 107 -14.06 -3.12 -7.23
C LYS A 107 -14.02 -2.64 -8.69
N ALA A 108 -13.56 -1.41 -8.94
CA ALA A 108 -13.45 -0.86 -10.28
C ALA A 108 -12.34 -1.51 -11.13
N PHE A 109 -11.21 -1.88 -10.51
CA PHE A 109 -10.07 -2.45 -11.23
C PHE A 109 -10.03 -3.98 -11.26
N GLY A 110 -10.53 -4.63 -10.22
CA GLY A 110 -10.42 -6.07 -10.02
C GLY A 110 -9.04 -6.51 -9.52
N PRO A 111 -8.97 -7.72 -8.91
CA PRO A 111 -7.78 -8.23 -8.25
C PRO A 111 -6.62 -8.56 -9.20
N ASP A 112 -6.91 -8.73 -10.50
CA ASP A 112 -5.89 -8.97 -11.53
C ASP A 112 -5.06 -7.71 -11.82
N ARG A 113 -5.57 -6.53 -11.47
CA ARG A 113 -4.92 -5.23 -11.75
C ARG A 113 -4.56 -4.47 -10.48
N ALA A 114 -5.36 -4.57 -9.43
CA ALA A 114 -5.16 -3.81 -8.21
C ALA A 114 -5.25 -4.70 -6.95
N LEU A 115 -4.31 -4.50 -6.03
CA LEU A 115 -4.37 -5.07 -4.67
C LEU A 115 -4.47 -3.96 -3.63
N GLY A 116 -4.99 -4.28 -2.45
CA GLY A 116 -5.22 -3.31 -1.39
C GLY A 116 -4.41 -3.56 -0.11
N VAL A 117 -4.00 -2.46 0.53
CA VAL A 117 -3.49 -2.44 1.90
C VAL A 117 -4.36 -1.48 2.71
N ILE A 118 -5.07 -2.01 3.70
CA ILE A 118 -6.08 -1.28 4.48
C ILE A 118 -5.58 -0.84 5.85
N VAL A 119 -6.35 0.03 6.52
CA VAL A 119 -6.23 0.29 7.96
C VAL A 119 -7.59 0.05 8.59
N PHE A 120 -7.67 -0.70 9.69
CA PHE A 120 -8.95 -0.95 10.35
C PHE A 120 -8.81 -1.02 11.87
N ASP A 121 -9.93 -0.85 12.55
CA ASP A 121 -10.02 -1.06 14.00
C ASP A 121 -10.31 -2.53 14.30
N VAL A 122 -9.37 -3.19 14.98
CA VAL A 122 -9.46 -4.60 15.35
C VAL A 122 -10.67 -4.89 16.25
N ALA A 123 -11.07 -3.94 17.10
CA ALA A 123 -12.22 -4.12 18.00
C ALA A 123 -13.55 -4.10 17.24
N ASN A 124 -13.61 -3.39 16.11
CA ASN A 124 -14.85 -3.12 15.36
C ASN A 124 -14.92 -3.83 13.99
N THR A 125 -13.91 -4.62 13.64
CA THR A 125 -13.85 -5.32 12.34
C THR A 125 -14.04 -6.83 12.52
N SER A 126 -15.10 -7.37 11.90
CA SER A 126 -15.40 -8.80 11.98
C SER A 126 -14.54 -9.62 11.02
N THR A 127 -14.35 -10.91 11.33
CA THR A 127 -13.69 -11.85 10.41
C THR A 127 -14.42 -11.98 9.07
N ALA A 128 -15.75 -11.83 9.04
CA ALA A 128 -16.52 -11.85 7.80
C ALA A 128 -16.18 -10.66 6.91
N GLN A 129 -16.03 -9.46 7.50
CA GLN A 129 -15.61 -8.27 6.77
C GLN A 129 -14.19 -8.42 6.21
N LEU A 130 -13.28 -9.02 6.97
CA LEU A 130 -11.92 -9.30 6.49
C LEU A 130 -11.92 -10.26 5.30
N ARG A 131 -12.78 -11.29 5.31
CA ARG A 131 -12.94 -12.20 4.16
C ARG A 131 -13.50 -11.48 2.94
N GLU A 132 -14.50 -10.62 3.11
CA GLU A 132 -15.02 -9.82 2.00
C GLU A 132 -13.92 -8.94 1.38
N TRP A 133 -13.11 -8.28 2.20
CA TRP A 133 -11.99 -7.49 1.71
C TRP A 133 -10.92 -8.33 1.02
N ASP A 134 -10.62 -9.51 1.54
CA ASP A 134 -9.71 -10.47 0.91
C ASP A 134 -10.23 -10.92 -0.47
N ASP A 135 -11.51 -11.25 -0.59
CA ASP A 135 -12.14 -11.61 -1.87
C ASP A 135 -12.06 -10.46 -2.90
N LEU A 136 -12.06 -9.21 -2.42
CA LEU A 136 -11.92 -8.00 -3.24
C LEU A 136 -10.47 -7.62 -3.58
N GLY A 137 -9.47 -8.35 -3.08
CA GLY A 137 -8.06 -8.13 -3.40
C GLY A 137 -7.26 -7.39 -2.33
N VAL A 138 -7.78 -7.21 -1.12
CA VAL A 138 -6.97 -6.73 0.01
C VAL A 138 -6.01 -7.82 0.44
N ARG A 139 -4.72 -7.48 0.56
CA ARG A 139 -3.63 -8.43 0.88
C ARG A 139 -2.72 -7.97 2.02
N GLY A 140 -3.00 -6.80 2.61
CA GLY A 140 -2.17 -6.27 3.68
C GLY A 140 -2.89 -5.28 4.57
N VAL A 141 -2.24 -4.99 5.70
CA VAL A 141 -2.68 -3.99 6.68
C VAL A 141 -1.54 -3.00 6.90
N ARG A 142 -1.85 -1.70 6.89
CA ARG A 142 -0.88 -0.64 7.14
C ARG A 142 -0.87 -0.30 8.63
N LEU A 143 0.30 -0.32 9.23
CA LEU A 143 0.56 0.19 10.57
C LEU A 143 1.28 1.54 10.46
N ASN A 144 0.69 2.60 11.01
CA ASN A 144 1.29 3.94 10.96
C ASN A 144 1.69 4.41 12.36
N PHE A 145 2.98 4.31 12.68
CA PHE A 145 3.55 4.72 13.97
C PHE A 145 4.08 6.17 13.99
N GLN A 146 4.12 6.87 12.85
CA GLN A 146 4.59 8.26 12.80
C GLN A 146 3.50 9.27 13.10
N SER A 147 2.23 8.93 12.85
CA SER A 147 1.11 9.88 13.00
C SER A 147 0.36 9.77 14.33
N THR A 148 0.57 8.72 15.12
CA THR A 148 -0.09 8.53 16.42
C THR A 148 0.73 9.07 17.59
N GLY A 149 2.00 9.44 17.40
CA GLY A 149 2.91 9.79 18.50
C GLY A 149 3.34 8.59 19.35
N ASP A 150 2.77 7.42 19.09
CA ASP A 150 3.15 6.16 19.67
C ASP A 150 4.36 5.63 18.92
N ALA A 151 5.53 5.72 19.55
CA ALA A 151 6.66 4.93 19.10
C ALA A 151 6.19 3.47 19.00
N PRO A 152 6.48 2.74 17.91
CA PRO A 152 6.31 1.31 17.97
C PRO A 152 7.17 0.86 19.15
N PRO A 153 6.64 0.11 20.12
CA PRO A 153 7.49 -0.53 21.10
C PRO A 153 8.27 -1.54 20.28
N ALA A 154 9.42 -1.11 19.76
CA ALA A 154 10.29 -1.92 18.93
C ALA A 154 10.72 -3.18 19.68
N LYS A 155 10.54 -3.20 21.00
CA LYS A 155 10.63 -4.35 21.88
C LYS A 155 9.45 -5.33 21.72
N GLU A 156 8.20 -4.87 21.74
CA GLU A 156 7.01 -5.75 21.60
C GLU A 156 6.94 -6.39 20.21
N LEU A 157 7.27 -5.66 19.15
CA LEU A 157 7.33 -6.24 17.80
C LEU A 157 8.44 -7.31 17.65
N ARG A 158 9.53 -7.19 18.43
CA ARG A 158 10.59 -8.20 18.49
C ARG A 158 10.21 -9.41 19.33
N ASP A 159 9.42 -9.21 20.38
CA ASP A 159 8.95 -10.28 21.27
C ASP A 159 7.83 -11.13 20.61
N MET A 160 7.25 -10.67 19.48
CA MET A 160 6.18 -11.36 18.72
C MET A 160 6.67 -12.09 17.44
N MET A 161 7.95 -11.96 17.06
CA MET A 161 8.57 -12.62 15.89
C MET A 161 9.51 -13.75 16.33
#